data_AF-A0A2K0W5Q1-F1
#
_entry.id   AF-A0A2K0W5Q1-F1
#
_cell.length_a   1.000
_cell.length_b   1.000
_cell.length_c   1.000
_cell.angle_alpha   90.00
_cell.angle_beta   90.00
_cell.angle_gamma   90.00
#
_symmetry.space_group_name_H-M   'P 1'
#
loop_
_entity.id
_entity.type
_entity.pdbx_description
1 polymer ?
#
loop_
_entity_poly.entity_id
_entity_poly.type
_entity_poly.pdbx_seq_one_letter_code
_entity_poly.pdbx_strand_id
1 'polypeptide(L)'
;MRRADNASEMLEAISSATGGLRVSILEPAVETLFGAVMGSRSGLVGVEGGALFLDLGGGSVQMTWVDTSKPNYEVDAARAGVSLPFGAARLIRVLQEQPADIQVSEISKLQTGMQQAYANLCSKFPALNALKSSHDEGPRVNVFMCGGGFRGYGSMLMHQDPVSPYPIPYTNGYTALGTLFSKVGHMRRVNEEHDSRIFGLSKRRRKQFPAIATVIDALLATVPNIGNVTFCGGSNRQGALMMKLPVEIRECNPLDILAGVTPDEKPVFDAVLNTLRSALPAEVDFSSMPDVLTPGLDSLFVREIWTRQGHDSDNNSSFALHHAITRDAEVPGLSHTGRALLALSASARWGGILRPLDSQLQQSLSALLSSQHLDAPFWASYIGAVAGLIAIVLPIIPTTAEEVENAIRLVSFSRSMPSLVV
;
A
#
# COMPACT_ATOMS: atom_id res chain seq x y z
N MET A 1 -28.48 -4.51 -11.11
CA MET A 1 -29.30 -3.49 -10.43
C MET A 1 -29.36 -2.19 -11.21
N ARG A 2 -28.32 -1.35 -11.29
CA ARG A 2 -28.41 -0.02 -11.98
C ARG A 2 -28.94 -0.04 -13.43
N ARG A 3 -28.74 -1.13 -14.16
CA ARG A 3 -29.14 -1.29 -15.58
C ARG A 3 -30.13 -2.44 -15.84
N ALA A 4 -30.65 -3.05 -14.77
CA ALA A 4 -31.54 -4.21 -14.92
C ALA A 4 -32.98 -3.71 -15.03
N ASP A 5 -33.72 -4.16 -16.05
CA ASP A 5 -35.11 -3.75 -16.25
C ASP A 5 -36.01 -4.20 -15.10
N ASN A 6 -35.70 -5.35 -14.49
CA ASN A 6 -36.38 -5.88 -13.32
C ASN A 6 -35.77 -5.45 -11.97
N ALA A 7 -35.03 -4.33 -11.92
CA ALA A 7 -34.37 -3.89 -10.69
C ALA A 7 -35.36 -3.67 -9.54
N SER A 8 -36.51 -3.05 -9.81
CA SER A 8 -37.53 -2.77 -8.79
C SER A 8 -38.06 -4.05 -8.14
N GLU A 9 -38.40 -5.05 -8.95
CA GLU A 9 -38.87 -6.37 -8.46
C GLU A 9 -37.83 -7.02 -7.55
N MET A 10 -36.56 -6.99 -7.94
CA MET A 10 -35.48 -7.56 -7.14
C MET A 10 -35.26 -6.80 -5.82
N LEU A 11 -35.40 -5.46 -5.80
CA LEU A 11 -35.30 -4.66 -4.57
C LEU A 11 -36.47 -4.96 -3.63
N GLU A 12 -37.69 -5.08 -4.16
CA GLU A 12 -38.89 -5.43 -3.40
C GLU A 12 -38.79 -6.86 -2.83
N ALA A 13 -38.29 -7.81 -3.62
CA ALA A 13 -38.06 -9.17 -3.18
C ALA A 13 -37.04 -9.23 -2.01
N ILE A 14 -35.93 -8.46 -2.10
CA ILE A 14 -34.96 -8.36 -0.99
C ILE A 14 -35.63 -7.77 0.25
N SER A 15 -36.34 -6.65 0.12
CA SER A 15 -37.02 -6.00 1.24
C SER A 15 -38.01 -6.96 1.91
N SER A 16 -38.84 -7.65 1.12
CA SER A 16 -39.85 -8.59 1.62
C SER A 16 -39.22 -9.79 2.34
N ALA A 17 -38.17 -10.38 1.77
CA ALA A 17 -37.51 -11.55 2.34
C ALA A 17 -36.70 -11.26 3.62
N THR A 18 -36.30 -10.01 3.83
CA THR A 18 -35.42 -9.60 4.93
C THR A 18 -36.14 -8.83 6.05
N GLY A 19 -37.46 -8.66 5.96
CA GLY A 19 -38.22 -7.88 6.92
C GLY A 19 -37.98 -6.36 6.82
N GLY A 20 -37.67 -5.87 5.62
CA GLY A 20 -37.59 -4.43 5.32
C GLY A 20 -36.18 -3.88 5.09
N LEU A 21 -35.18 -4.71 4.77
CA LEU A 21 -33.85 -4.20 4.40
C LEU A 21 -33.95 -3.33 3.14
N ARG A 22 -33.61 -2.05 3.28
CA ARG A 22 -33.54 -1.14 2.14
C ARG A 22 -32.19 -1.26 1.45
N VAL A 23 -32.21 -1.45 0.13
CA VAL A 23 -31.02 -1.49 -0.71
C VAL A 23 -30.98 -0.25 -1.59
N SER A 24 -29.94 0.58 -1.40
CA SER A 24 -29.71 1.76 -2.23
C SER A 24 -28.85 1.40 -3.44
N ILE A 25 -29.33 1.72 -4.64
CA ILE A 25 -28.53 1.63 -5.86
C ILE A 25 -27.60 2.84 -5.89
N LEU A 26 -26.29 2.60 -5.83
CA LEU A 26 -25.31 3.67 -5.90
C LEU A 26 -25.30 4.32 -7.28
N GLU A 27 -25.22 5.64 -7.33
CA GLU A 27 -24.84 6.37 -8.54
C GLU A 27 -23.35 6.16 -8.87
N PRO A 28 -22.91 6.35 -10.13
CA PRO A 28 -21.52 6.20 -10.50
C PRO A 28 -20.54 7.02 -9.65
N ALA A 29 -20.85 8.28 -9.33
CA ALA A 29 -19.97 9.12 -8.51
C ALA A 29 -19.88 8.62 -7.05
N VAL A 30 -20.98 8.07 -6.50
CA VAL A 30 -20.99 7.47 -5.16
C VAL A 30 -20.21 6.15 -5.15
N GLU A 31 -20.29 5.37 -6.22
CA GLU A 31 -19.44 4.18 -6.40
C GLU A 31 -17.96 4.56 -6.51
N THR A 32 -17.61 5.65 -7.22
CA THR A 32 -16.25 6.19 -7.23
C THR A 32 -15.80 6.62 -5.83
N LEU A 33 -16.66 7.33 -5.09
CA LEU A 33 -16.38 7.75 -3.71
C LEU A 33 -16.09 6.55 -2.81
N PHE A 34 -16.95 5.53 -2.80
CA PHE A 34 -16.79 4.39 -1.90
C PHE A 34 -15.73 3.39 -2.36
N GLY A 35 -15.59 3.17 -3.67
CA GLY A 35 -14.69 2.16 -4.22
C GLY A 35 -13.29 2.70 -4.41
N ALA A 36 -13.13 3.51 -5.45
CA ALA A 36 -11.84 4.05 -5.85
C ALA A 36 -11.25 4.93 -4.75
N VAL A 37 -11.96 5.96 -4.28
CA VAL A 37 -11.44 6.96 -3.34
C VAL A 37 -11.31 6.36 -1.94
N MET A 38 -12.44 6.19 -1.24
CA MET A 38 -12.45 5.85 0.18
C MET A 38 -12.13 4.39 0.45
N GLY A 39 -12.42 3.50 -0.51
CA GLY A 39 -12.05 2.10 -0.42
C GLY A 39 -10.55 1.88 -0.58
N SER A 40 -9.86 2.64 -1.44
CA SER A 40 -8.38 2.58 -1.48
C SER A 40 -7.77 3.31 -0.28
N ARG A 41 -8.28 4.50 0.06
CA ARG A 41 -7.86 5.32 1.20
C ARG A 41 -7.93 4.56 2.52
N SER A 42 -8.92 3.67 2.69
CA SER A 42 -9.07 2.84 3.89
C SER A 42 -7.93 1.84 4.10
N GLY A 43 -6.97 1.72 3.18
CA GLY A 43 -5.78 0.88 3.35
C GLY A 43 -4.50 1.69 3.60
N LEU A 44 -4.57 3.02 3.67
CA LEU A 44 -3.42 3.92 3.60
C LEU A 44 -3.38 4.87 4.81
N VAL A 45 -2.20 5.42 5.13
CA VAL A 45 -2.09 6.54 6.09
C VAL A 45 -2.51 7.85 5.43
N GLY A 46 -1.98 8.12 4.23
CA GLY A 46 -2.24 9.32 3.45
C GLY A 46 -1.58 9.22 2.07
N VAL A 47 -1.93 10.16 1.17
CA VAL A 47 -1.37 10.31 -0.18
C VAL A 47 -1.15 11.79 -0.44
N GLU A 48 -0.09 12.34 0.14
CA GLU A 48 0.31 13.73 -0.07
C GLU A 48 0.91 13.93 -1.47
N GLY A 49 0.64 15.08 -2.08
CA GLY A 49 1.06 15.38 -3.46
C GLY A 49 0.23 14.68 -4.54
N GLY A 50 -0.62 13.74 -4.12
CA GLY A 50 -1.64 13.08 -4.90
C GLY A 50 -1.19 11.89 -5.75
N ALA A 51 -2.15 11.05 -6.11
CA ALA A 51 -1.95 9.88 -6.96
C ALA A 51 -3.22 9.50 -7.73
N LEU A 52 -3.06 8.70 -8.79
CA LEU A 52 -4.20 8.10 -9.49
C LEU A 52 -4.77 6.94 -8.69
N PHE A 53 -6.09 6.93 -8.51
CA PHE A 53 -6.81 5.89 -7.80
C PHE A 53 -7.73 5.18 -8.80
N LEU A 54 -7.67 3.84 -8.83
CA LEU A 54 -8.50 3.02 -9.70
C LEU A 54 -9.17 1.87 -8.94
N ASP A 55 -10.43 1.60 -9.27
CA ASP A 55 -11.17 0.42 -8.81
C ASP A 55 -11.60 -0.41 -10.01
N LEU A 56 -11.25 -1.71 -10.02
CA LEU A 56 -11.72 -2.65 -11.04
C LEU A 56 -12.73 -3.63 -10.44
N GLY A 57 -14.00 -3.30 -10.67
CA GLY A 57 -15.13 -4.15 -10.37
C GLY A 57 -15.45 -5.18 -11.46
N GLY A 58 -16.59 -5.86 -11.30
CA GLY A 58 -17.10 -6.79 -12.30
C GLY A 58 -17.75 -6.10 -13.50
N GLY A 59 -18.43 -4.98 -13.28
CA GLY A 59 -19.20 -4.26 -14.30
C GLY A 59 -18.53 -2.98 -14.83
N SER A 60 -17.69 -2.35 -14.04
CA SER A 60 -17.02 -1.09 -14.37
C SER A 60 -15.57 -1.04 -13.87
N VAL A 61 -14.85 -0.05 -14.38
CA VAL A 61 -13.57 0.43 -13.85
C VAL A 61 -13.70 1.93 -13.58
N GLN A 62 -13.27 2.37 -12.41
CA GLN A 62 -13.26 3.77 -12.02
C GLN A 62 -11.82 4.31 -12.07
N MET A 63 -11.67 5.59 -12.44
CA MET A 63 -10.40 6.31 -12.39
C MET A 63 -10.63 7.70 -11.80
N THR A 64 -9.79 8.08 -10.83
CA THR A 64 -9.80 9.41 -10.22
C THR A 64 -8.42 9.82 -9.71
N TRP A 65 -8.28 11.05 -9.23
CA TRP A 65 -7.09 11.60 -8.61
C TRP A 65 -7.39 11.96 -7.16
N VAL A 66 -6.55 11.52 -6.23
CA VAL A 66 -6.73 11.75 -4.79
C VAL A 66 -5.46 12.36 -4.23
N ASP A 67 -5.58 13.48 -3.54
CA ASP A 67 -4.53 14.14 -2.76
C ASP A 67 -5.07 14.43 -1.37
N THR A 68 -4.64 13.65 -0.37
CA THR A 68 -5.20 13.74 1.00
C THR A 68 -4.73 14.99 1.73
N SER A 69 -3.75 15.72 1.19
CA SER A 69 -3.35 17.02 1.76
C SER A 69 -4.37 18.13 1.49
N LYS A 70 -5.34 17.89 0.59
CA LYS A 70 -6.35 18.88 0.20
C LYS A 70 -7.63 18.71 1.03
N PRO A 71 -8.28 19.82 1.43
CA PRO A 71 -9.59 19.75 2.07
C PRO A 71 -10.62 19.18 1.08
N ASN A 72 -11.60 18.42 1.58
CA ASN A 72 -12.68 17.82 0.79
C ASN A 72 -12.21 16.96 -0.40
N TYR A 73 -10.98 16.43 -0.35
CA TYR A 73 -10.40 15.64 -1.43
C TYR A 73 -11.33 14.50 -1.86
N GLU A 74 -12.07 13.91 -0.93
CA GLU A 74 -12.90 12.75 -1.18
C GLU A 74 -14.08 13.08 -2.11
N VAL A 75 -14.69 14.25 -1.90
CA VAL A 75 -15.83 14.71 -2.70
C VAL A 75 -15.36 15.18 -4.06
N ASP A 76 -14.27 15.95 -4.10
CA ASP A 76 -13.74 16.51 -5.34
C ASP A 76 -13.19 15.40 -6.25
N ALA A 77 -12.46 14.43 -5.69
CA ALA A 77 -12.04 13.24 -6.41
C ALA A 77 -13.23 12.42 -6.92
N ALA A 78 -14.27 12.20 -6.09
CA ALA A 78 -15.44 11.43 -6.52
C ALA A 78 -16.21 12.10 -7.67
N ARG A 79 -16.36 13.43 -7.62
CA ARG A 79 -17.03 14.23 -8.67
C ARG A 79 -16.20 14.31 -9.96
N ALA A 80 -14.88 14.34 -9.83
CA ALA A 80 -13.98 14.36 -10.99
C ALA A 80 -13.81 12.98 -11.61
N GLY A 81 -13.96 11.92 -10.82
CA GLY A 81 -13.72 10.55 -11.23
C GLY A 81 -14.73 10.03 -12.25
N VAL A 82 -14.25 9.16 -13.11
CA VAL A 82 -15.01 8.63 -14.24
C VAL A 82 -15.17 7.13 -14.07
N SER A 83 -16.41 6.65 -14.21
CA SER A 83 -16.75 5.23 -14.17
C SER A 83 -17.00 4.71 -15.58
N LEU A 84 -16.04 3.95 -16.11
CA LEU A 84 -16.13 3.33 -17.42
C LEU A 84 -16.79 1.95 -17.31
N PRO A 85 -17.69 1.56 -18.25
CA PRO A 85 -18.47 0.33 -18.14
C PRO A 85 -17.69 -0.91 -18.60
N PHE A 86 -16.44 -1.07 -18.16
CA PHE A 86 -15.50 -2.12 -18.61
C PHE A 86 -14.92 -2.93 -17.43
N GLY A 87 -15.77 -3.39 -16.52
CA GLY A 87 -15.32 -4.27 -15.45
C GLY A 87 -14.86 -5.64 -15.96
N ALA A 88 -14.04 -6.34 -15.16
CA ALA A 88 -13.38 -7.57 -15.59
C ALA A 88 -14.35 -8.70 -16.00
N ALA A 89 -15.53 -8.78 -15.35
CA ALA A 89 -16.52 -9.82 -15.66
C ALA A 89 -17.31 -9.51 -16.95
N ARG A 90 -17.55 -8.23 -17.23
CA ARG A 90 -18.16 -7.82 -18.50
C ARG A 90 -17.17 -7.96 -19.64
N LEU A 91 -15.96 -7.44 -19.48
CA LEU A 91 -14.97 -7.40 -20.54
C LEU A 91 -14.50 -8.81 -20.93
N ILE A 92 -14.40 -9.76 -19.99
CA ILE A 92 -14.05 -11.14 -20.36
C ILE A 92 -15.11 -11.80 -21.25
N ARG A 93 -16.40 -11.48 -21.06
CA ARG A 93 -17.47 -11.99 -21.94
C ARG A 93 -17.34 -11.39 -23.33
N VAL A 94 -17.01 -10.10 -23.43
CA VAL A 94 -16.72 -9.47 -24.73
C VAL A 94 -15.58 -10.22 -25.43
N LEU A 95 -14.46 -10.44 -24.74
CA LEU A 95 -13.27 -11.08 -25.32
C LEU A 95 -13.49 -12.56 -25.68
N GLN A 96 -14.41 -13.27 -25.03
CA GLN A 96 -14.62 -14.72 -25.23
C GLN A 96 -15.82 -15.04 -26.13
N GLU A 97 -16.87 -14.22 -26.10
CA GLU A 97 -18.18 -14.58 -26.64
C GLU A 97 -18.57 -13.71 -27.84
N GLN A 98 -17.91 -12.56 -28.06
CA GLN A 98 -18.29 -11.62 -29.13
C GLN A 98 -17.42 -11.80 -30.39
N PRO A 99 -17.96 -11.49 -31.58
CA PRO A 99 -17.21 -11.36 -32.82
C PRO A 99 -16.03 -10.39 -32.75
N ALA A 100 -15.02 -10.60 -33.59
CA ALA A 100 -13.75 -9.85 -33.55
C ALA A 100 -13.92 -8.33 -33.77
N ASP A 101 -14.85 -7.92 -34.63
CA ASP A 101 -15.18 -6.51 -34.88
C ASP A 101 -15.78 -5.84 -33.62
N ILE A 102 -16.67 -6.55 -32.90
CA ILE A 102 -17.22 -6.08 -31.62
C ILE A 102 -16.14 -6.00 -30.55
N GLN A 103 -15.24 -6.99 -30.48
CA GLN A 103 -14.12 -6.96 -29.54
C GLN A 103 -13.24 -5.73 -29.77
N VAL A 104 -12.81 -5.49 -31.02
CA VAL A 104 -12.00 -4.32 -31.39
C VAL A 104 -12.73 -3.01 -31.03
N SER A 105 -14.03 -2.93 -31.33
CA SER A 105 -14.84 -1.76 -30.99
C SER A 105 -14.91 -1.49 -29.48
N GLU A 106 -15.19 -2.51 -28.67
CA GLU A 106 -15.27 -2.35 -27.21
C GLU A 106 -13.91 -2.03 -26.58
N ILE A 107 -12.81 -2.61 -27.08
CA ILE A 107 -11.45 -2.27 -26.63
C ILE A 107 -11.11 -0.82 -26.99
N SER A 108 -11.45 -0.37 -28.20
CA SER A 108 -11.26 1.02 -28.62
C SER A 108 -12.06 2.01 -27.77
N LYS A 109 -13.30 1.66 -27.38
CA LYS A 109 -14.11 2.46 -26.45
C LYS A 109 -13.49 2.51 -25.05
N LEU A 110 -12.92 1.41 -24.56
CA LEU A 110 -12.17 1.40 -23.30
C LEU A 110 -10.97 2.35 -23.35
N GLN A 111 -10.15 2.25 -24.39
CA GLN A 111 -8.96 3.10 -24.58
C GLN A 111 -9.35 4.58 -24.65
N THR A 112 -10.31 4.90 -25.52
CA THR A 112 -10.83 6.27 -25.68
C THR A 112 -11.41 6.80 -24.38
N GLY A 113 -12.20 5.98 -23.67
CA GLY A 113 -12.80 6.35 -22.39
C GLY A 113 -11.76 6.60 -21.30
N MET A 114 -10.70 5.80 -21.23
CA MET A 114 -9.58 6.05 -20.29
C MET A 114 -8.83 7.33 -20.63
N GLN A 115 -8.52 7.57 -21.92
CA GLN A 115 -7.87 8.80 -22.37
C GLN A 115 -8.68 10.05 -22.02
N GLN A 116 -9.99 10.01 -22.26
CA GLN A 116 -10.91 11.09 -21.91
C GLN A 116 -10.99 11.29 -20.39
N ALA A 117 -11.07 10.20 -19.63
CA ALA A 117 -11.07 10.25 -18.16
C ALA A 117 -9.81 10.92 -17.62
N TYR A 118 -8.64 10.47 -18.09
CA TYR A 118 -7.37 11.03 -17.67
C TYR A 118 -7.22 12.50 -18.07
N ALA A 119 -7.59 12.87 -19.31
CA ALA A 119 -7.56 14.26 -19.75
C ALA A 119 -8.46 15.17 -18.90
N ASN A 120 -9.66 14.70 -18.52
CA ASN A 120 -10.56 15.41 -17.62
C ASN A 120 -10.00 15.52 -16.19
N LEU A 121 -9.25 14.52 -15.71
CA LEU A 121 -8.56 14.65 -14.42
C LEU A 121 -7.44 15.68 -14.51
N CYS A 122 -6.62 15.67 -15.56
CA CYS A 122 -5.57 16.68 -15.77
C CYS A 122 -6.15 18.11 -15.82
N SER A 123 -7.30 18.33 -16.47
CA SER A 123 -7.90 19.66 -16.53
C SER A 123 -8.41 20.16 -15.17
N LYS A 124 -8.73 19.25 -14.24
CA LYS A 124 -9.24 19.57 -12.89
C LYS A 124 -8.15 19.63 -11.82
N PHE A 125 -7.08 18.87 -11.98
CA PHE A 125 -6.03 18.72 -10.96
C PHE A 125 -4.68 19.20 -11.51
N PRO A 126 -4.24 20.43 -11.15
CA PRO A 126 -3.00 21.02 -11.66
C PRO A 126 -1.75 20.15 -11.38
N ALA A 127 -1.70 19.49 -10.23
CA ALA A 127 -0.59 18.58 -9.88
C ALA A 127 -0.47 17.43 -10.90
N LEU A 128 -1.59 16.78 -11.24
CA LEU A 128 -1.60 15.73 -12.26
C LEU A 128 -1.29 16.27 -13.66
N ASN A 129 -1.74 17.48 -13.99
CA ASN A 129 -1.41 18.11 -15.26
C ASN A 129 0.09 18.40 -15.38
N ALA A 130 0.74 18.86 -14.31
CA ALA A 130 2.18 19.08 -14.28
C ALA A 130 2.95 17.78 -14.53
N LEU A 131 2.53 16.67 -13.90
CA LEU A 131 3.12 15.34 -14.14
C LEU A 131 2.96 14.87 -15.60
N LYS A 132 1.81 15.16 -16.20
CA LYS A 132 1.59 14.86 -17.62
C LYS A 132 2.55 15.67 -18.52
N SER A 133 2.73 16.96 -18.22
CA SER A 133 3.59 17.85 -19.01
C SER A 133 5.07 17.51 -18.93
N SER A 134 5.53 16.90 -17.83
CA SER A 134 6.93 16.58 -17.63
C SER A 134 7.45 15.37 -18.41
N HIS A 135 6.56 14.61 -19.10
CA HIS A 135 6.91 13.44 -19.91
C HIS A 135 7.94 12.54 -19.20
N ASP A 136 8.88 11.92 -19.94
CA ASP A 136 9.78 10.88 -19.45
C ASP A 136 10.91 11.39 -18.53
N GLU A 137 11.09 12.72 -18.48
CA GLU A 137 12.11 13.37 -17.65
C GLU A 137 11.54 13.86 -16.31
N GLY A 138 10.25 13.62 -16.07
CA GLY A 138 9.50 14.15 -14.94
C GLY A 138 9.28 13.23 -13.74
N PRO A 139 8.63 13.75 -12.68
CA PRO A 139 8.18 12.92 -11.57
C PRO A 139 7.16 11.89 -12.07
N ARG A 140 7.21 10.69 -11.49
CA ARG A 140 6.39 9.56 -11.90
C ARG A 140 4.98 9.65 -11.34
N VAL A 141 3.99 9.16 -12.09
CA VAL A 141 2.60 9.06 -11.63
C VAL A 141 2.44 7.80 -10.79
N ASN A 142 2.29 7.97 -9.47
CA ASN A 142 1.96 6.87 -8.58
C ASN A 142 0.49 6.47 -8.74
N VAL A 143 0.21 5.18 -8.57
CA VAL A 143 -1.11 4.60 -8.81
C VAL A 143 -1.51 3.71 -7.63
N PHE A 144 -2.74 3.89 -7.14
CA PHE A 144 -3.36 3.02 -6.16
C PHE A 144 -4.49 2.24 -6.82
N MET A 145 -4.47 0.93 -6.66
CA MET A 145 -5.40 0.02 -7.32
C MET A 145 -6.17 -0.81 -6.31
N CYS A 146 -7.50 -0.76 -6.37
CA CYS A 146 -8.37 -1.58 -5.56
C CYS A 146 -9.33 -2.43 -6.41
N GLY A 147 -10.12 -3.28 -5.76
CA GLY A 147 -11.02 -4.19 -6.45
C GLY A 147 -10.39 -5.54 -6.82
N GLY A 148 -11.25 -6.55 -6.94
CA GLY A 148 -10.81 -7.94 -7.09
C GLY A 148 -10.11 -8.24 -8.42
N GLY A 149 -10.33 -7.43 -9.45
CA GLY A 149 -9.60 -7.54 -10.71
C GLY A 149 -8.12 -7.15 -10.52
N PHE A 150 -7.87 -5.94 -10.03
CA PHE A 150 -6.50 -5.46 -9.82
C PHE A 150 -5.75 -6.26 -8.75
N ARG A 151 -6.40 -6.71 -7.66
CA ARG A 151 -5.75 -7.63 -6.72
C ARG A 151 -5.30 -8.94 -7.37
N GLY A 152 -6.06 -9.44 -8.36
CA GLY A 152 -5.63 -10.59 -9.15
C GLY A 152 -4.36 -10.29 -9.95
N TYR A 153 -4.24 -9.10 -10.53
CA TYR A 153 -2.99 -8.67 -11.18
C TYR A 153 -1.85 -8.54 -10.18
N GLY A 154 -2.09 -7.93 -9.01
CA GLY A 154 -1.11 -7.84 -7.93
C GLY A 154 -0.58 -9.21 -7.49
N SER A 155 -1.44 -10.24 -7.35
CA SER A 155 -1.00 -11.60 -7.06
C SER A 155 -0.10 -12.19 -8.14
N MET A 156 -0.37 -11.89 -9.42
CA MET A 156 0.49 -12.30 -10.53
C MET A 156 1.85 -11.59 -10.48
N LEU A 157 1.85 -10.28 -10.21
CA LEU A 157 3.07 -9.50 -10.08
C LEU A 157 3.93 -10.00 -8.91
N MET A 158 3.36 -10.21 -7.73
CA MET A 158 4.06 -10.77 -6.57
C MET A 158 4.68 -12.15 -6.86
N HIS A 159 3.99 -12.99 -7.64
CA HIS A 159 4.51 -14.28 -8.06
C HIS A 159 5.69 -14.18 -9.05
N GLN A 160 5.78 -13.07 -9.78
CA GLN A 160 6.84 -12.77 -10.74
C GLN A 160 7.81 -11.70 -10.23
N ASP A 161 7.74 -11.38 -8.94
CA ASP A 161 8.55 -10.35 -8.32
C ASP A 161 10.03 -10.82 -8.29
N PRO A 162 11.00 -9.93 -8.53
CA PRO A 162 12.41 -10.25 -8.37
C PRO A 162 12.75 -10.76 -6.96
N VAL A 163 11.99 -10.32 -5.94
CA VAL A 163 12.09 -10.87 -4.58
C VAL A 163 11.33 -12.20 -4.53
N SER A 164 12.08 -13.31 -4.52
CA SER A 164 11.51 -14.66 -4.51
C SER A 164 12.21 -15.59 -3.50
N PRO A 165 11.45 -16.26 -2.59
CA PRO A 165 10.01 -16.13 -2.41
C PRO A 165 9.65 -14.75 -1.86
N TYR A 166 8.52 -14.20 -2.32
CA TYR A 166 8.01 -12.93 -1.82
C TYR A 166 7.57 -13.09 -0.35
N PRO A 167 8.04 -12.24 0.60
CA PRO A 167 7.98 -12.56 2.03
C PRO A 167 6.62 -12.35 2.69
N ILE A 168 5.72 -11.57 2.06
CA ILE A 168 4.42 -11.20 2.65
C ILE A 168 3.29 -11.76 1.77
N PRO A 169 2.51 -12.75 2.25
CA PRO A 169 1.64 -13.55 1.40
C PRO A 169 0.23 -12.94 1.25
N TYR A 170 0.13 -11.68 0.84
CA TYR A 170 -1.15 -11.06 0.44
C TYR A 170 -0.89 -9.79 -0.38
N THR A 171 -1.87 -9.35 -1.16
CA THR A 171 -1.69 -8.20 -2.06
C THR A 171 -1.95 -6.85 -1.41
N ASN A 172 -2.57 -6.82 -0.23
CA ASN A 172 -2.90 -5.57 0.44
C ASN A 172 -1.61 -4.87 0.90
N GLY A 173 -1.35 -3.66 0.41
CA GLY A 173 -0.12 -2.93 0.69
C GLY A 173 1.09 -3.41 -0.10
N TYR A 174 0.90 -4.30 -1.08
CA TYR A 174 1.93 -4.66 -2.06
C TYR A 174 2.15 -3.49 -3.03
N THR A 175 3.41 -3.15 -3.28
CA THR A 175 3.80 -2.11 -4.24
C THR A 175 4.70 -2.71 -5.30
N ALA A 176 4.30 -2.59 -6.56
CA ALA A 176 5.11 -2.96 -7.71
C ALA A 176 5.72 -1.71 -8.36
N LEU A 177 6.97 -1.81 -8.79
CA LEU A 177 7.59 -0.80 -9.66
C LEU A 177 6.87 -0.78 -11.01
N GLY A 178 6.72 0.42 -11.60
CA GLY A 178 6.10 0.62 -12.90
C GLY A 178 6.73 -0.21 -14.02
N THR A 179 8.03 -0.49 -13.91
CA THR A 179 8.79 -1.35 -14.84
C THR A 179 8.42 -2.83 -14.77
N LEU A 180 7.99 -3.32 -13.61
CA LEU A 180 7.43 -4.67 -13.46
C LEU A 180 5.95 -4.67 -13.85
N PHE A 181 5.20 -3.69 -13.36
CA PHE A 181 3.78 -3.51 -13.61
C PHE A 181 3.44 -3.46 -15.12
N SER A 182 4.29 -2.81 -15.92
CA SER A 182 4.10 -2.63 -17.36
C SER A 182 4.39 -3.88 -18.21
N LYS A 183 4.92 -4.97 -17.64
CA LYS A 183 5.21 -6.22 -18.36
C LYS A 183 3.95 -7.06 -18.62
N VAL A 184 2.86 -6.43 -19.07
CA VAL A 184 1.54 -7.06 -19.23
C VAL A 184 1.59 -8.29 -20.13
N GLY A 185 2.32 -8.22 -21.25
CA GLY A 185 2.48 -9.35 -22.17
C GLY A 185 3.18 -10.56 -21.52
N HIS A 186 4.14 -10.33 -20.62
CA HIS A 186 4.75 -11.39 -19.82
C HIS A 186 3.73 -12.00 -18.85
N MET A 187 2.97 -11.16 -18.16
CA MET A 187 1.96 -11.64 -17.21
C MET A 187 0.84 -12.44 -17.88
N ARG A 188 0.47 -12.10 -19.12
CA ARG A 188 -0.47 -12.89 -19.94
C ARG A 188 0.09 -14.29 -20.23
N ARG A 189 1.35 -14.39 -20.69
CA ARG A 189 2.02 -15.69 -20.92
C ARG A 189 2.09 -16.53 -19.65
N VAL A 190 2.51 -15.95 -18.53
CA VAL A 190 2.54 -16.67 -17.23
C VAL A 190 1.15 -17.16 -16.86
N ASN A 191 0.10 -16.36 -17.07
CA ASN A 191 -1.27 -16.80 -16.80
C ASN A 191 -1.68 -18.04 -17.62
N GLU A 192 -1.27 -18.08 -18.89
CA GLU A 192 -1.58 -19.14 -19.87
C GLU A 192 -0.74 -20.40 -19.67
N GLU A 193 0.56 -20.26 -19.43
CA GLU A 193 1.54 -21.36 -19.41
C GLU A 193 1.72 -21.99 -18.02
N HIS A 194 1.46 -21.25 -16.94
CA HIS A 194 1.73 -21.73 -15.59
C HIS A 194 0.58 -22.56 -15.01
N ASP A 195 0.58 -23.88 -15.15
CA ASP A 195 -0.56 -24.71 -14.71
C ASP A 195 -0.80 -24.74 -13.19
N SER A 196 0.22 -24.44 -12.38
CA SER A 196 0.13 -24.54 -10.93
C SER A 196 -0.59 -23.36 -10.27
N ARG A 197 -0.91 -23.50 -8.98
CA ARG A 197 -1.63 -22.48 -8.21
C ARG A 197 -0.72 -21.29 -7.93
N ILE A 198 -1.08 -20.13 -8.47
CA ILE A 198 -0.53 -18.84 -8.03
C ILE A 198 -1.22 -18.44 -6.73
N PHE A 199 -0.45 -18.22 -5.68
CA PHE A 199 -0.98 -17.78 -4.38
C PHE A 199 -1.73 -16.44 -4.52
N GLY A 200 -2.84 -16.26 -3.81
CA GLY A 200 -3.69 -15.06 -3.93
C GLY A 200 -4.56 -14.98 -5.20
N LEU A 201 -4.26 -15.75 -6.25
CA LEU A 201 -5.00 -15.72 -7.52
C LEU A 201 -6.03 -16.87 -7.64
N SER A 202 -7.30 -16.57 -7.39
CA SER A 202 -8.39 -17.56 -7.55
C SER A 202 -8.58 -18.01 -9.01
N LYS A 203 -9.09 -19.23 -9.23
CA LYS A 203 -9.49 -19.75 -10.57
C LYS A 203 -10.39 -18.76 -11.34
N ARG A 204 -11.33 -18.14 -10.62
CA ARG A 204 -12.24 -17.13 -11.17
C ARG A 204 -11.50 -15.89 -11.66
N ARG A 205 -10.48 -15.41 -10.92
CA ARG A 205 -9.64 -14.28 -11.36
C ARG A 205 -8.72 -14.67 -12.51
N ARG A 206 -8.15 -15.89 -12.46
CA ARG A 206 -7.34 -16.45 -13.54
C ARG A 206 -8.09 -16.47 -14.88
N LYS A 207 -9.35 -16.93 -14.89
CA LYS A 207 -10.21 -16.86 -16.08
C LYS A 207 -10.44 -15.43 -16.58
N GLN A 208 -10.51 -14.46 -15.68
CA GLN A 208 -10.72 -13.04 -16.01
C GLN A 208 -9.43 -12.28 -16.31
N PHE A 209 -8.26 -12.93 -16.18
CA PHE A 209 -6.97 -12.28 -16.33
C PHE A 209 -6.78 -11.59 -17.69
N PRO A 210 -7.19 -12.18 -18.83
CA PRO A 210 -7.08 -11.49 -20.11
C PRO A 210 -7.81 -10.14 -20.15
N ALA A 211 -8.98 -10.05 -19.51
CA ALA A 211 -9.74 -8.79 -19.40
C ALA A 211 -9.06 -7.79 -18.45
N ILE A 212 -8.55 -8.26 -17.31
CA ILE A 212 -7.81 -7.42 -16.36
C ILE A 212 -6.58 -6.81 -17.04
N ALA A 213 -5.81 -7.64 -17.75
CA ALA A 213 -4.65 -7.19 -18.51
C ALA A 213 -5.02 -6.17 -19.61
N THR A 214 -6.17 -6.31 -20.27
CA THR A 214 -6.61 -5.32 -21.29
C THR A 214 -6.95 -3.96 -20.69
N VAL A 215 -7.49 -3.93 -19.47
CA VAL A 215 -7.68 -2.68 -18.71
C VAL A 215 -6.33 -2.04 -18.38
N ILE A 216 -5.33 -2.85 -18.05
CA ILE A 216 -3.98 -2.35 -17.74
C ILE A 216 -3.25 -1.85 -19.00
N ASP A 217 -3.39 -2.53 -20.13
CA ASP A 217 -2.86 -2.07 -21.42
C ASP A 217 -3.45 -0.68 -21.78
N ALA A 218 -4.77 -0.52 -21.60
CA ALA A 218 -5.43 0.77 -21.83
C ALA A 218 -4.95 1.87 -20.86
N LEU A 219 -4.67 1.51 -19.60
CA LEU A 219 -4.08 2.43 -18.63
C LEU A 219 -2.67 2.87 -19.04
N LEU A 220 -1.81 1.93 -19.40
CA LEU A 220 -0.43 2.19 -19.82
C LEU A 220 -0.37 3.01 -21.11
N ALA A 221 -1.32 2.82 -22.02
CA ALA A 221 -1.46 3.63 -23.22
C ALA A 221 -1.99 5.06 -22.94
N THR A 222 -2.52 5.31 -21.75
CA THR A 222 -3.15 6.58 -21.37
C THR A 222 -2.30 7.43 -20.44
N VAL A 223 -1.69 6.80 -19.44
CA VAL A 223 -0.97 7.47 -18.35
C VAL A 223 0.53 7.33 -18.57
N PRO A 224 1.24 8.43 -18.87
CA PRO A 224 2.69 8.37 -19.02
C PRO A 224 3.37 8.14 -17.66
N ASN A 225 4.57 7.57 -17.69
CA ASN A 225 5.50 7.53 -16.56
C ASN A 225 4.93 7.00 -15.25
N ILE A 226 4.22 5.87 -15.33
CA ILE A 226 3.75 5.15 -14.14
C ILE A 226 4.95 4.80 -13.24
N GLY A 227 4.87 5.25 -11.99
CA GLY A 227 5.84 5.01 -10.94
C GLY A 227 5.48 3.78 -10.12
N ASN A 228 5.21 3.98 -8.84
CA ASN A 228 4.82 2.91 -7.95
C ASN A 228 3.33 2.60 -8.10
N VAL A 229 3.00 1.31 -8.20
CA VAL A 229 1.63 0.82 -8.22
C VAL A 229 1.35 0.05 -6.94
N THR A 230 0.53 0.62 -6.06
CA THR A 230 0.19 0.06 -4.75
C THR A 230 -1.19 -0.59 -4.79
N PHE A 231 -1.29 -1.85 -4.38
CA PHE A 231 -2.53 -2.61 -4.37
C PHE A 231 -3.22 -2.51 -3.00
N CYS A 232 -4.48 -2.10 -3.00
CA CYS A 232 -5.26 -1.83 -1.80
C CYS A 232 -6.26 -2.97 -1.54
N GLY A 233 -6.38 -3.38 -0.28
CA GLY A 233 -7.32 -4.41 0.19
C GLY A 233 -8.78 -3.96 0.21
N GLY A 234 -9.01 -2.65 0.32
CA GLY A 234 -10.36 -2.11 0.44
C GLY A 234 -11.21 -2.18 -0.85
N SER A 235 -12.45 -1.73 -0.69
CA SER A 235 -13.51 -1.79 -1.70
C SER A 235 -14.64 -0.83 -1.33
N ASN A 236 -15.70 -0.79 -2.14
CA ASN A 236 -16.96 -0.10 -1.83
C ASN A 236 -17.45 -0.29 -0.39
N ARG A 237 -17.24 -1.48 0.20
CA ARG A 237 -17.66 -1.78 1.58
C ARG A 237 -16.87 -0.95 2.59
N GLN A 238 -15.54 -0.98 2.47
CA GLN A 238 -14.66 -0.20 3.35
C GLN A 238 -14.88 1.29 3.17
N GLY A 239 -14.99 1.78 1.93
CA GLY A 239 -15.22 3.22 1.71
C GLY A 239 -16.57 3.70 2.24
N ALA A 240 -17.63 2.89 2.12
CA ALA A 240 -18.91 3.22 2.75
C ALA A 240 -18.83 3.29 4.28
N LEU A 241 -18.01 2.44 4.91
CA LEU A 241 -17.75 2.50 6.35
C LEU A 241 -16.89 3.71 6.73
N MET A 242 -15.84 4.02 5.96
CA MET A 242 -15.01 5.22 6.18
C MET A 242 -15.84 6.50 6.12
N MET A 243 -16.81 6.56 5.20
CA MET A 243 -17.72 7.71 5.10
C MET A 243 -18.73 7.81 6.24
N LYS A 244 -18.88 6.78 7.08
CA LYS A 244 -19.66 6.84 8.33
C LYS A 244 -18.84 7.32 9.52
N LEU A 245 -17.52 7.25 9.45
CA LEU A 245 -16.65 7.74 10.51
C LEU A 245 -16.66 9.28 10.53
N PRO A 246 -16.59 9.89 11.72
CA PRO A 246 -16.26 11.30 11.86
C PRO A 246 -14.97 11.63 11.11
N VAL A 247 -14.86 12.87 10.59
CA VAL A 247 -13.71 13.29 9.78
C VAL A 247 -12.42 13.19 10.59
N GLU A 248 -12.49 13.51 11.88
CA GLU A 248 -11.35 13.47 12.79
C GLU A 248 -10.78 12.05 12.87
N ILE A 249 -11.64 11.03 13.04
CA ILE A 249 -11.22 9.63 13.10
C ILE A 249 -10.73 9.14 11.73
N ARG A 250 -11.37 9.57 10.65
CA ARG A 250 -11.03 9.18 9.28
C ARG A 250 -9.63 9.65 8.87
N GLU A 251 -9.25 10.84 9.33
CA GLU A 251 -7.97 11.47 8.99
C GLU A 251 -6.87 11.25 10.04
N CYS A 252 -7.16 10.58 11.16
CA CYS A 252 -6.13 10.08 12.08
C CYS A 252 -5.21 9.07 11.40
N ASN A 253 -3.95 9.00 11.85
CA ASN A 253 -3.05 7.93 11.44
C ASN A 253 -3.47 6.62 12.13
N PRO A 254 -3.88 5.58 11.38
CA PRO A 254 -4.31 4.31 11.94
C PRO A 254 -3.18 3.55 12.66
N LEU A 255 -1.91 3.84 12.33
CA LEU A 255 -0.77 3.23 13.02
C LEU A 255 -0.61 3.77 14.45
N ASP A 256 -0.97 5.04 14.72
CA ASP A 256 -0.97 5.60 16.06
C ASP A 256 -1.98 4.88 16.96
N ILE A 257 -3.15 4.55 16.39
CA ILE A 257 -4.19 3.77 17.07
C ILE A 257 -3.67 2.36 17.37
N LEU A 258 -2.97 1.74 16.41
CA LEU A 258 -2.39 0.41 16.60
C LEU A 258 -1.28 0.40 17.66
N ALA A 259 -0.45 1.44 17.72
CA ALA A 259 0.58 1.59 18.75
C ALA A 259 -0.02 1.79 20.16
N GLY A 260 -1.25 2.30 20.23
CA GLY A 260 -2.04 2.41 21.45
C GLY A 260 -1.35 3.24 22.53
N VAL A 261 -0.63 4.30 22.14
CA VAL A 261 0.15 5.14 23.06
C VAL A 261 -0.80 5.95 23.92
N THR A 262 -0.78 5.71 25.23
CA THR A 262 -1.59 6.47 26.18
C THR A 262 -1.00 7.88 26.42
N PRO A 263 -1.80 8.86 26.90
CA PRO A 263 -1.28 10.19 27.21
C PRO A 263 -0.09 10.18 28.18
N ASP A 264 -0.08 9.26 29.14
CA ASP A 264 0.99 9.12 30.14
C ASP A 264 2.27 8.50 29.55
N GLU A 265 2.13 7.64 28.54
CA GLU A 265 3.28 7.04 27.83
C GLU A 265 3.88 7.98 26.79
N LYS A 266 3.12 8.94 26.27
CA LYS A 266 3.53 9.81 25.16
C LYS A 266 4.87 10.51 25.43
N PRO A 267 5.13 11.11 26.61
CA PRO A 267 6.43 11.72 26.91
C PRO A 267 7.60 10.71 26.86
N VAL A 268 7.38 9.48 27.34
CA VAL A 268 8.39 8.41 27.29
C VAL A 268 8.67 8.02 25.85
N PHE A 269 7.63 7.81 25.05
CA PHE A 269 7.75 7.47 23.63
C PHE A 269 8.50 8.55 22.87
N ASP A 270 8.18 9.83 23.12
CA ASP A 270 8.87 10.96 22.49
C ASP A 270 10.35 11.02 22.88
N ALA A 271 10.69 10.79 24.14
CA ALA A 271 12.08 10.74 24.60
C ALA A 271 12.88 9.60 23.93
N VAL A 272 12.27 8.42 23.80
CA VAL A 272 12.89 7.28 23.10
C VAL A 272 13.05 7.57 21.61
N LEU A 273 12.02 8.11 20.95
CA LEU A 273 12.09 8.49 19.54
C LEU A 273 13.15 9.57 19.28
N ASN A 274 13.26 10.57 20.16
CA ASN A 274 14.28 11.60 20.08
C ASN A 274 15.69 11.02 20.24
N THR A 275 15.86 10.04 21.14
CA THR A 275 17.11 9.31 21.31
C THR A 275 17.48 8.53 20.04
N LEU A 276 16.52 7.81 19.45
CA LEU A 276 16.71 7.07 18.21
C LEU A 276 17.08 8.01 17.05
N ARG A 277 16.37 9.13 16.90
CA ARG A 277 16.64 10.14 15.87
C ARG A 277 18.01 10.81 16.05
N SER A 278 18.43 11.08 17.28
CA SER A 278 19.72 11.71 17.59
C SER A 278 20.93 10.81 17.30
N ALA A 279 20.71 9.50 17.18
CA ALA A 279 21.72 8.54 16.76
C ALA A 279 21.94 8.54 15.23
N LEU A 280 21.00 9.04 14.44
CA LEU A 280 21.14 9.11 12.98
C LEU A 280 22.10 10.24 12.57
N PRO A 281 23.01 10.00 11.60
CA PRO A 281 23.92 11.03 11.11
C PRO A 281 23.19 12.15 10.38
N ALA A 282 23.51 13.39 10.74
CA ALA A 282 22.89 14.58 10.17
C ALA A 282 23.21 14.79 8.68
N GLU A 283 24.27 14.19 8.17
CA GLU A 283 24.70 14.31 6.77
C GLU A 283 23.94 13.39 5.81
N VAL A 284 23.20 12.41 6.34
CA VAL A 284 22.41 11.48 5.53
C VAL A 284 21.02 12.06 5.36
N ASP A 285 20.60 12.21 4.11
CA ASP A 285 19.24 12.63 3.79
C ASP A 285 18.27 11.44 3.91
N PHE A 286 17.53 11.40 5.02
CA PHE A 286 16.50 10.42 5.27
C PHE A 286 15.15 10.77 4.61
N SER A 287 14.99 11.96 4.01
CA SER A 287 13.69 12.41 3.49
C SER A 287 13.16 11.54 2.34
N SER A 288 14.05 10.92 1.57
CA SER A 288 13.72 10.02 0.46
C SER A 288 13.87 8.53 0.81
N MET A 289 14.36 8.22 2.01
CA MET A 289 14.63 6.86 2.44
C MET A 289 13.52 6.34 3.36
N PRO A 290 12.90 5.19 3.06
CA PRO A 290 11.94 4.60 3.96
C PRO A 290 12.65 4.08 5.22
N ASP A 291 12.19 4.50 6.40
CA ASP A 291 12.67 4.05 7.69
C ASP A 291 11.53 3.80 8.70
N VAL A 292 11.85 3.10 9.79
CA VAL A 292 10.88 2.71 10.82
C VAL A 292 10.46 3.89 11.72
N LEU A 293 11.15 5.03 11.66
CA LEU A 293 10.89 6.25 12.45
C LEU A 293 9.94 7.23 11.74
N THR A 294 9.31 6.79 10.65
CA THR A 294 8.22 7.49 9.98
C THR A 294 6.96 7.56 10.86
N PRO A 295 6.15 8.62 10.76
CA PRO A 295 5.01 8.84 11.65
C PRO A 295 4.07 7.64 11.79
N GLY A 296 3.85 7.20 13.03
CA GLY A 296 2.98 6.11 13.44
C GLY A 296 3.63 4.73 13.40
N LEU A 297 4.47 4.45 12.41
CA LEU A 297 5.33 3.26 12.44
C LEU A 297 6.37 3.37 13.57
N ASP A 298 6.82 4.58 13.85
CA ASP A 298 7.79 4.93 14.89
C ASP A 298 7.30 4.54 16.29
N SER A 299 6.08 4.92 16.64
CA SER A 299 5.43 4.59 17.91
C SER A 299 5.18 3.09 18.02
N LEU A 300 4.78 2.44 16.91
CA LEU A 300 4.62 0.99 16.89
C LEU A 300 5.95 0.28 17.14
N PHE A 301 7.05 0.76 16.55
CA PHE A 301 8.39 0.21 16.79
C PHE A 301 8.86 0.41 18.23
N VAL A 302 8.66 1.59 18.82
CA VAL A 302 8.99 1.86 20.23
C VAL A 302 8.27 0.87 21.15
N ARG A 303 6.99 0.60 20.89
CA ARG A 303 6.22 -0.39 21.64
C ARG A 303 6.91 -1.77 21.62
N GLU A 304 7.43 -2.19 20.47
CA GLU A 304 8.10 -3.49 20.29
C GLU A 304 9.47 -3.62 20.96
N ILE A 305 10.11 -2.52 21.37
CA ILE A 305 11.46 -2.55 21.98
C ILE A 305 11.47 -3.40 23.26
N TRP A 306 10.38 -3.45 24.02
CA TRP A 306 10.32 -4.16 25.32
C TRP A 306 9.33 -5.33 25.39
N THR A 307 8.47 -5.56 24.38
CA THR A 307 7.34 -6.52 24.42
C THR A 307 7.72 -7.96 24.82
N ARG A 308 8.99 -8.36 24.65
CA ARG A 308 9.48 -9.72 24.93
C ARG A 308 10.73 -9.80 25.80
N GLN A 309 10.95 -8.79 26.64
CA GLN A 309 12.06 -8.86 27.60
C GLN A 309 11.95 -10.09 28.50
N GLY A 310 13.11 -10.68 28.83
CA GLY A 310 13.21 -11.92 29.60
C GLY A 310 13.17 -13.22 28.78
N HIS A 311 12.89 -13.15 27.47
CA HIS A 311 13.07 -14.26 26.54
C HIS A 311 14.46 -14.25 25.88
N ASP A 312 14.89 -15.40 25.39
CA ASP A 312 16.13 -15.57 24.61
C ASP A 312 16.16 -14.67 23.36
N SER A 313 17.33 -14.07 23.10
CA SER A 313 17.53 -13.08 22.03
C SER A 313 17.39 -13.67 20.62
N ASP A 314 17.89 -14.89 20.41
CA ASP A 314 17.83 -15.54 19.10
C ASP A 314 16.38 -15.92 18.77
N ASN A 315 15.66 -16.46 19.76
CA ASN A 315 14.23 -16.72 19.62
C ASN A 315 13.41 -15.43 19.40
N ASN A 316 13.75 -14.34 20.09
CA ASN A 316 13.09 -13.06 19.89
C ASN A 316 13.38 -12.44 18.51
N SER A 317 14.59 -12.60 17.98
CA SER A 317 14.97 -12.14 16.64
C SER A 317 14.12 -12.81 15.56
N SER A 318 13.91 -14.14 15.68
CA SER A 318 13.02 -14.90 14.80
C SER A 318 11.55 -14.50 14.99
N PHE A 319 11.08 -14.41 16.24
CA PHE A 319 9.71 -14.00 16.55
C PHE A 319 9.39 -12.63 15.95
N ALA A 320 10.27 -11.64 16.11
CA ALA A 320 10.07 -10.28 15.61
C ALA A 320 9.85 -10.24 14.09
N LEU A 321 10.63 -11.02 13.32
CA LEU A 321 10.44 -11.12 11.87
C LEU A 321 9.05 -11.62 11.50
N HIS A 322 8.63 -12.75 12.08
CA HIS A 322 7.35 -13.38 11.78
C HIS A 322 6.16 -12.55 12.31
N HIS A 323 6.31 -11.94 13.48
CA HIS A 323 5.27 -11.12 14.08
C HIS A 323 4.96 -9.90 13.21
N ALA A 324 5.99 -9.17 12.75
CA ALA A 324 5.80 -7.98 11.92
C ALA A 324 5.06 -8.26 10.59
N ILE A 325 5.28 -9.41 9.97
CA ILE A 325 4.61 -9.77 8.70
C ILE A 325 3.19 -10.32 8.87
N THR A 326 2.88 -10.93 10.02
CA THR A 326 1.60 -11.62 10.26
C THR A 326 0.61 -10.83 11.12
N ARG A 327 1.08 -9.92 11.97
CA ARG A 327 0.22 -9.08 12.80
C ARG A 327 -0.70 -8.22 11.94
N ASP A 328 -1.93 -8.01 12.41
CA ASP A 328 -2.74 -6.89 11.93
C ASP A 328 -2.86 -6.81 10.40
N ALA A 329 -3.09 -7.95 9.73
CA ALA A 329 -2.96 -8.10 8.26
C ALA A 329 -3.78 -7.09 7.44
N GLU A 330 -4.89 -6.60 8.00
CA GLU A 330 -5.81 -5.66 7.34
C GLU A 330 -5.72 -4.24 7.93
N VAL A 331 -4.74 -3.94 8.80
CA VAL A 331 -4.60 -2.59 9.36
C VAL A 331 -4.15 -1.61 8.27
N PRO A 332 -4.86 -0.47 8.11
CA PRO A 332 -4.47 0.52 7.11
C PRO A 332 -3.11 1.14 7.45
N GLY A 333 -2.34 1.50 6.43
CA GLY A 333 -1.03 2.14 6.60
C GLY A 333 0.14 1.18 6.89
N LEU A 334 -0.12 -0.04 7.36
CA LEU A 334 0.93 -1.04 7.56
C LEU A 334 1.25 -1.79 6.25
N SER A 335 1.88 -1.07 5.32
CA SER A 335 2.28 -1.57 4.00
C SER A 335 3.33 -2.67 4.07
N HIS A 336 3.61 -3.33 2.94
CA HIS A 336 4.69 -4.33 2.89
C HIS A 336 6.06 -3.73 3.26
N THR A 337 6.34 -2.50 2.83
CA THR A 337 7.54 -1.76 3.22
C THR A 337 7.55 -1.49 4.73
N GLY A 338 6.45 -1.00 5.31
CA GLY A 338 6.35 -0.76 6.75
C GLY A 338 6.56 -2.04 7.57
N ARG A 339 6.03 -3.18 7.10
CA ARG A 339 6.23 -4.50 7.72
C ARG A 339 7.68 -4.95 7.64
N ALA A 340 8.34 -4.76 6.49
CA ALA A 340 9.74 -5.12 6.34
C ALA A 340 10.65 -4.24 7.21
N LEU A 341 10.38 -2.95 7.30
CA LEU A 341 11.07 -2.03 8.21
C LEU A 341 10.90 -2.47 9.67
N LEU A 342 9.66 -2.69 10.12
CA LEU A 342 9.37 -3.15 11.47
C LEU A 342 10.03 -4.51 11.76
N ALA A 343 9.97 -5.45 10.82
CA ALA A 343 10.57 -6.78 10.95
C ALA A 343 12.09 -6.69 11.15
N LEU A 344 12.80 -5.99 10.26
CA LEU A 344 14.26 -5.90 10.32
C LEU A 344 14.73 -5.09 11.54
N SER A 345 14.07 -3.96 11.84
CA SER A 345 14.42 -3.15 13.02
C SER A 345 14.14 -3.89 14.33
N ALA A 346 12.98 -4.53 14.47
CA ALA A 346 12.65 -5.29 15.67
C ALA A 346 13.52 -6.56 15.82
N SER A 347 13.89 -7.21 14.72
CA SER A 347 14.83 -8.35 14.75
C SER A 347 16.23 -7.91 15.15
N ALA A 348 16.76 -6.83 14.54
CA ALA A 348 18.08 -6.28 14.88
C ALA A 348 18.15 -5.75 16.31
N ARG A 349 17.04 -5.25 16.86
CA ARG A 349 16.90 -4.92 18.29
C ARG A 349 17.24 -6.09 19.20
N TRP A 350 16.96 -7.33 18.79
CA TRP A 350 17.31 -8.54 19.55
C TRP A 350 18.67 -9.14 19.15
N GLY A 351 19.48 -8.42 18.38
CA GLY A 351 20.80 -8.87 17.90
C GLY A 351 20.78 -9.42 16.48
N GLY A 352 19.59 -9.69 15.90
CA GLY A 352 19.46 -10.12 14.51
C GLY A 352 20.09 -11.49 14.20
N ILE A 353 20.35 -12.31 15.22
CA ILE A 353 20.90 -13.65 15.07
C ILE A 353 19.75 -14.59 14.68
N LEU A 354 19.85 -15.18 13.49
CA LEU A 354 18.79 -16.00 12.91
C LEU A 354 19.31 -17.36 12.49
N ARG A 355 18.43 -18.36 12.59
CA ARG A 355 18.68 -19.71 12.06
C ARG A 355 18.50 -19.70 10.54
N PRO A 356 19.10 -20.68 9.81
CA PRO A 356 19.08 -20.69 8.33
C PRO A 356 17.71 -20.52 7.68
N LEU A 357 16.65 -21.04 8.29
CA LEU A 357 15.28 -20.90 7.78
C LEU A 357 14.79 -19.44 7.82
N ASP A 358 15.05 -18.74 8.91
CA ASP A 358 14.64 -17.34 9.09
C ASP A 358 15.58 -16.38 8.36
N SER A 359 16.82 -16.78 8.09
CA SER A 359 17.76 -16.03 7.25
C SER A 359 17.21 -15.80 5.84
N GLN A 360 16.49 -16.78 5.26
CA GLN A 360 15.85 -16.60 3.95
C GLN A 360 14.75 -15.53 4.02
N LEU A 361 13.93 -15.54 5.07
CA LEU A 361 12.90 -14.53 5.28
C LEU A 361 13.52 -13.13 5.43
N GLN A 362 14.58 -13.00 6.24
CA GLN A 362 15.33 -11.75 6.40
C GLN A 362 15.89 -11.26 5.05
N GLN A 363 16.49 -12.15 4.25
CA GLN A 363 17.02 -11.81 2.93
C GLN A 363 15.92 -11.30 1.99
N SER A 364 14.76 -11.96 1.94
CA SER A 364 13.62 -11.51 1.14
C SER A 364 13.08 -10.15 1.61
N LEU A 365 13.01 -9.90 2.91
CA LEU A 365 12.57 -8.61 3.46
C LEU A 365 13.59 -7.50 3.17
N SER A 366 14.88 -7.78 3.29
CA SER A 366 15.95 -6.86 2.88
C SER A 366 15.88 -6.56 1.39
N ALA A 367 15.72 -7.57 0.54
CA ALA A 367 15.59 -7.37 -0.91
C ALA A 367 14.35 -6.53 -1.28
N LEU A 368 13.23 -6.72 -0.57
CA LEU A 368 12.04 -5.89 -0.70
C LEU A 368 12.35 -4.42 -0.42
N LEU A 369 13.05 -4.11 0.68
CA LEU A 369 13.44 -2.73 1.00
C LEU A 369 14.47 -2.18 0.01
N SER A 370 15.47 -2.97 -0.39
CA SER A 370 16.47 -2.58 -1.40
C SER A 370 15.85 -2.25 -2.76
N SER A 371 14.70 -2.85 -3.10
CA SER A 371 13.95 -2.52 -4.32
C SER A 371 13.36 -1.09 -4.30
N GLN A 372 13.20 -0.51 -3.10
CA GLN A 372 12.71 0.85 -2.91
C GLN A 372 13.87 1.84 -2.71
N HIS A 373 14.81 1.50 -1.83
CA HIS A 373 16.03 2.27 -1.60
C HIS A 373 17.16 1.32 -1.14
N LEU A 374 18.32 1.41 -1.79
CA LEU A 374 19.43 0.47 -1.60
C LEU A 374 19.85 0.32 -0.12
N ASP A 375 19.94 1.44 0.59
CA ASP A 375 20.42 1.50 1.98
C ASP A 375 19.34 1.25 3.04
N ALA A 376 18.06 1.13 2.67
CA ALA A 376 16.97 0.98 3.64
C ALA A 376 17.13 -0.24 4.58
N PRO A 377 17.58 -1.44 4.14
CA PRO A 377 17.82 -2.56 5.05
C PRO A 377 18.91 -2.29 6.09
N PHE A 378 19.96 -1.56 5.69
CA PHE A 378 21.03 -1.19 6.60
C PHE A 378 20.49 -0.27 7.69
N TRP A 379 19.77 0.79 7.31
CA TRP A 379 19.23 1.75 8.28
C TRP A 379 18.16 1.14 9.18
N ALA A 380 17.31 0.25 8.65
CA ALA A 380 16.38 -0.52 9.48
C ALA A 380 17.14 -1.33 10.56
N SER A 381 18.22 -2.01 10.17
CA SER A 381 19.04 -2.80 11.10
C SER A 381 19.80 -1.91 12.09
N TYR A 382 20.32 -0.76 11.63
CA TYR A 382 21.02 0.22 12.45
C TYR A 382 20.11 0.77 13.55
N ILE A 383 18.91 1.25 13.20
CA ILE A 383 17.92 1.76 14.15
C ILE A 383 17.55 0.68 15.17
N GLY A 384 17.41 -0.57 14.72
CA GLY A 384 17.22 -1.74 15.58
C GLY A 384 18.36 -1.93 16.58
N ALA A 385 19.61 -1.91 16.12
CA ALA A 385 20.79 -2.04 16.98
C ALA A 385 20.88 -0.90 18.03
N VAL A 386 20.56 0.34 17.64
CA VAL A 386 20.45 1.47 18.56
C VAL A 386 19.37 1.23 19.62
N ALA A 387 18.19 0.74 19.22
CA ALA A 387 17.15 0.36 20.16
C ALA A 387 17.61 -0.78 21.10
N GLY A 388 18.47 -1.68 20.63
CA GLY A 388 19.12 -2.72 21.44
C GLY A 388 19.99 -2.12 22.54
N LEU A 389 20.78 -1.10 22.21
CA LEU A 389 21.58 -0.36 23.19
C LEU A 389 20.70 0.34 24.23
N ILE A 390 19.62 1.01 23.79
CA ILE A 390 18.64 1.63 24.70
C ILE A 390 18.12 0.59 25.69
N ALA A 391 17.73 -0.58 25.22
CA ALA A 391 17.16 -1.61 26.07
C ALA A 391 18.16 -2.38 26.93
N ILE A 392 19.46 -2.29 26.65
CA ILE A 392 20.52 -2.77 27.56
C ILE A 392 20.65 -1.83 28.76
N VAL A 393 20.61 -0.51 28.51
CA VAL A 393 20.68 0.50 29.57
C VAL A 393 19.37 0.57 30.36
N LEU A 394 18.23 0.45 29.67
CA LEU A 394 16.87 0.49 30.19
C LEU A 394 16.20 -0.88 29.95
N PRO A 395 16.43 -1.89 30.81
CA PRO A 395 15.95 -3.25 30.59
C PRO A 395 14.42 -3.40 30.66
N ILE A 396 13.75 -2.44 31.30
CA ILE A 396 12.29 -2.33 31.38
C ILE A 396 11.84 -1.04 30.71
N ILE A 397 10.58 -0.99 30.28
CA ILE A 397 10.02 0.25 29.74
C ILE A 397 10.09 1.35 30.81
N PRO A 398 10.67 2.52 30.49
CA PRO A 398 10.75 3.65 31.41
C PRO A 398 9.36 4.17 31.76
N THR A 399 9.24 4.74 32.97
CA THR A 399 7.99 5.34 33.45
C THR A 399 7.94 6.85 33.24
N THR A 400 9.08 7.49 33.01
CA THR A 400 9.20 8.93 32.76
C THR A 400 10.17 9.23 31.62
N ALA A 401 10.00 10.39 30.98
CA ALA A 401 10.92 10.85 29.93
C ALA A 401 12.34 11.10 30.49
N GLU A 402 12.43 11.63 31.71
CA GLU A 402 13.69 11.94 32.38
C GLU A 402 14.55 10.68 32.62
N GLU A 403 13.93 9.53 32.91
CA GLU A 403 14.64 8.26 33.00
C GLU A 403 15.36 7.91 31.68
N VAL A 404 14.76 8.23 30.53
CA VAL A 404 15.39 8.01 29.21
C VAL A 404 16.55 8.96 29.01
N GLU A 405 16.29 10.26 29.19
CA GLU A 405 17.23 11.34 28.92
C GLU A 405 18.48 11.29 29.81
N ASN A 406 18.32 10.88 31.08
CA ASN A 406 19.42 10.74 32.03
C ASN A 406 20.20 9.43 31.83
N ALA A 407 19.55 8.38 31.34
CA ALA A 407 20.19 7.08 31.19
C ALA A 407 21.08 6.99 29.95
N ILE A 408 20.65 7.56 28.83
CA ILE A 408 21.36 7.43 27.56
C ILE A 408 21.25 8.69 26.69
N ARG A 409 22.41 9.13 26.18
CA ARG A 409 22.48 10.20 25.17
C ARG A 409 23.34 9.73 24.00
N LEU A 410 22.73 9.66 22.82
CA LEU A 410 23.40 9.28 21.59
C LEU A 410 23.53 10.49 20.67
N VAL A 411 24.72 10.69 20.14
CA VAL A 411 25.03 11.78 19.21
C VAL A 411 25.88 11.22 18.09
N SER A 412 25.42 11.34 16.85
CA SER A 412 26.24 11.03 15.67
C SER A 412 27.29 12.12 15.46
N PHE A 413 28.54 11.73 15.24
CA PHE A 413 29.60 12.65 14.81
C PHE A 413 30.13 12.23 13.44
N SER A 414 30.14 13.13 12.46
CA SER A 414 30.98 12.95 11.27
C SER A 414 32.39 13.47 11.57
N ARG A 415 33.39 12.60 11.45
CA ARG A 415 34.77 13.05 11.27
C ARG A 415 34.99 13.21 9.78
N SER A 416 35.21 14.43 9.32
CA SER A 416 35.86 14.64 8.02
C SER A 416 37.21 13.91 8.08
N MET A 417 37.38 12.86 7.28
CA MET A 417 38.71 12.30 7.10
C MET A 417 39.58 13.39 6.44
N PRO A 418 40.73 13.76 7.00
CA PRO A 418 41.68 14.58 6.27
C PRO A 418 42.08 13.80 5.02
N SER A 419 42.04 14.48 3.88
CA SER A 419 42.47 13.96 2.59
C SER A 419 43.79 13.22 2.76
N LEU A 420 43.80 11.91 2.47
CA LEU A 420 45.04 11.18 2.25
C LEU A 420 45.66 11.76 0.99
N VAL A 421 46.55 12.73 1.18
CA VAL A 421 47.51 13.13 0.15
C VAL A 421 48.48 11.95 0.04
N VAL A 422 48.37 11.21 -1.06
CA VAL A 422 49.42 10.30 -1.54
C VAL A 422 50.10 10.98 -2.71
#